data_AF-A0A371GTP8-F1
#
_entry.id   AF-A0A371GTP8-F1
#
_cell.length_a   1.000
_cell.length_b   1.000
_cell.length_c   1.000
_cell.angle_alpha   90.00
_cell.angle_beta   90.00
_cell.angle_gamma   90.00
#
_symmetry.space_group_name_H-M   'P 1'
#
loop_
_entity.id
_entity.type
_entity.pdbx_description
1 polymer ?
#
loop_
_entity_poly.entity_id
_entity_poly.type
_entity_poly.pdbx_seq_one_letter_code
_entity_poly.pdbx_strand_id
1 'polypeptide(L)'
;MTKEQWVRQLGEATERTIRWYPAWNERQEMITSCGDYPNVPLLGTQGAINYNPELTARQAGFPMVSSPVQEVLTPLWIEGTQAHRGEHHRKIRRAWASVVRQGATWRTRSCGASPEYRAWLEQRVHLVGLPWGSIQHQDQATQVYEIQETLQVEALQGTLEQMKTEQGTLKRKLETALEEARQERRLSDEFSRKARAEKEGRLKIGQFLKAVDQEMCSSRAERDQLVVEKEQLEETVMTLKTRDVEREDEMHGLRERVLLLEEELKAAQLSRDHLQNQRGSGLLALVEARGKIDEARSQLEELKRTLESWKQRCQDIADEAEIQVRAATVDAQFWKDRYVKLAWLANQALMSIPRRLRAAEGMMDPTKTPREIKEFLEHCRALYDMVKELSAPP
;
A
#
# COMPACT_ATOMS: atom_id res chain seq x y z
N MET A 1 76.50 -87.35 -40.72
CA MET A 1 77.31 -86.60 -41.71
C MET A 1 78.67 -86.31 -41.11
N THR A 2 79.75 -86.48 -41.88
CA THR A 2 81.10 -86.08 -41.47
C THR A 2 81.32 -84.57 -41.67
N LYS A 3 82.36 -84.00 -41.06
CA LYS A 3 82.70 -82.57 -41.18
C LYS A 3 82.87 -82.17 -42.66
N GLU A 4 83.51 -83.01 -43.44
CA GLU A 4 83.80 -82.80 -44.86
C GLU A 4 82.53 -82.83 -45.70
N GLN A 5 81.57 -83.69 -45.35
CA GLN A 5 80.25 -83.73 -46.00
C GLN A 5 79.45 -82.45 -45.71
N TRP A 6 79.52 -81.92 -44.48
CA TRP A 6 78.88 -80.65 -44.12
C TRP A 6 79.50 -79.47 -44.88
N VAL A 7 80.82 -79.40 -44.96
CA VAL A 7 81.53 -78.34 -45.70
C VAL A 7 81.13 -78.35 -47.17
N ARG A 8 81.05 -79.53 -47.80
CA ARG A 8 80.62 -79.67 -49.19
C ARG A 8 79.16 -79.25 -49.39
N GLN A 9 78.24 -79.76 -48.58
CA GLN A 9 76.82 -79.42 -48.70
C GLN A 9 76.55 -77.93 -48.47
N LEU A 10 77.24 -77.29 -47.53
CA LEU A 10 77.10 -75.86 -47.28
C LEU A 10 77.76 -75.01 -48.38
N GLY A 11 78.87 -75.47 -48.97
CA GLY A 11 79.55 -74.78 -50.07
C GLY A 11 78.77 -74.81 -51.39
N GLU A 12 77.99 -75.88 -51.63
CA GLU A 12 77.11 -76.02 -52.81
C GLU A 12 75.75 -75.34 -52.64
N ALA A 13 75.43 -74.85 -51.44
CA ALA A 13 74.15 -74.21 -51.17
C ALA A 13 74.05 -72.85 -51.87
N THR A 14 73.01 -72.68 -52.67
CA THR A 14 72.68 -71.42 -53.34
C THR A 14 71.55 -70.68 -52.61
N GLU A 15 71.34 -69.41 -52.94
CA GLU A 15 70.21 -68.62 -52.42
C GLU A 15 68.86 -69.32 -52.62
N ARG A 16 68.72 -70.18 -53.64
CA ARG A 16 67.50 -70.92 -53.98
C ARG A 16 67.32 -72.22 -53.18
N THR A 17 68.40 -72.84 -52.70
CA THR A 17 68.35 -74.10 -51.95
C THR A 17 68.21 -73.89 -50.45
N ILE A 18 68.47 -72.68 -49.97
CA ILE A 18 68.36 -72.31 -48.55
C ILE A 18 66.98 -71.71 -48.29
N ARG A 19 66.23 -72.32 -47.39
CA ARG A 19 65.00 -71.73 -46.85
C ARG A 19 65.37 -70.74 -45.74
N TRP A 20 65.51 -69.47 -46.09
CA TRP A 20 65.96 -68.40 -45.17
C TRP A 20 65.00 -68.07 -44.03
N TYR A 21 63.70 -68.32 -44.21
CA TYR A 21 62.69 -68.12 -43.19
C TYR A 21 61.64 -69.24 -43.21
N PRO A 22 61.12 -69.67 -42.05
CA PRO A 22 60.05 -70.65 -42.00
C PRO A 22 58.72 -70.04 -42.45
N ALA A 23 57.82 -70.84 -43.04
CA ALA A 23 56.52 -70.34 -43.55
C ALA A 23 55.68 -69.67 -42.46
N TRP A 24 55.78 -70.11 -41.21
CA TRP A 24 54.99 -69.54 -40.11
C TRP A 24 55.51 -68.18 -39.63
N ASN A 25 56.69 -67.71 -40.07
CA ASN A 25 57.26 -66.44 -39.65
C ASN A 25 56.93 -65.32 -40.67
N GLU A 26 55.63 -65.01 -40.79
CA GLU A 26 55.08 -63.93 -41.62
C GLU A 26 55.08 -62.56 -40.91
N ARG A 27 56.09 -62.30 -40.08
CA ARG A 27 56.20 -60.99 -39.40
C ARG A 27 56.34 -59.87 -40.43
N GLN A 28 55.38 -58.94 -40.42
CA GLN A 28 55.42 -57.72 -41.24
C GLN A 28 56.41 -56.69 -40.68
N GLU A 29 56.77 -56.78 -39.40
CA GLU A 29 57.63 -55.82 -38.71
C GLU A 29 58.78 -56.50 -37.95
N MET A 30 59.97 -55.90 -38.01
CA MET A 30 61.15 -56.27 -37.24
C MET A 30 61.57 -55.12 -36.32
N ILE A 31 62.11 -55.44 -35.13
CA ILE A 31 62.72 -54.44 -34.26
C ILE A 31 64.05 -54.02 -34.89
N THR A 32 64.16 -52.75 -35.26
CA THR A 32 65.37 -52.20 -35.90
C THR A 32 66.28 -51.46 -34.92
N SER A 33 65.75 -50.95 -33.81
CA SER A 33 66.54 -50.38 -32.71
C SER A 33 65.77 -50.37 -31.39
N CYS A 34 66.49 -50.12 -30.30
CA CYS A 34 65.96 -50.14 -28.94
C CYS A 34 66.62 -48.99 -28.15
N GLY A 35 65.88 -47.90 -27.91
CA GLY A 35 66.42 -46.66 -27.36
C GLY A 35 67.66 -46.16 -28.10
N ASP A 36 68.69 -45.79 -27.34
CA ASP A 36 69.95 -45.26 -27.89
C ASP A 36 70.95 -46.37 -28.27
N TYR A 37 70.56 -47.65 -28.27
CA TYR A 37 71.46 -48.72 -28.66
C TYR A 37 71.43 -48.94 -30.18
N PRO A 38 72.59 -49.02 -30.86
CA PRO A 38 72.67 -49.32 -32.29
C PRO A 38 72.24 -50.76 -32.62
N ASN A 39 72.30 -51.65 -31.63
CA ASN A 39 71.88 -53.05 -31.69
C ASN A 39 70.83 -53.32 -30.60
N VAL A 40 70.03 -54.37 -30.74
CA VAL A 40 69.00 -54.68 -29.73
C VAL A 40 69.63 -55.41 -28.55
N PRO A 41 69.66 -54.81 -27.34
CA PRO A 41 70.24 -55.47 -26.17
C PRO A 41 69.27 -56.52 -25.62
N LEU A 42 69.75 -57.72 -25.37
CA LEU A 42 69.03 -58.82 -24.75
C LEU A 42 69.57 -59.03 -23.34
N LEU A 43 68.72 -58.88 -22.33
CA LEU A 43 69.09 -59.15 -20.93
C LEU A 43 68.69 -60.60 -20.59
N GLY A 44 69.68 -61.46 -20.36
CA GLY A 44 69.50 -62.84 -19.91
C GLY A 44 69.85 -63.01 -18.44
N THR A 45 69.64 -64.22 -17.90
CA THR A 45 69.98 -64.55 -16.50
C THR A 45 71.49 -64.51 -16.25
N GLN A 46 72.31 -64.84 -17.25
CA GLN A 46 73.77 -64.92 -17.15
C GLN A 46 74.51 -63.66 -17.64
N GLY A 47 73.81 -62.64 -18.12
CA GLY A 47 74.45 -61.46 -18.70
C GLY A 47 73.55 -60.69 -19.65
N ALA A 48 74.11 -59.70 -20.33
CA ALA A 48 73.46 -59.02 -21.44
C ALA A 48 74.27 -59.21 -22.72
N ILE A 49 73.59 -59.55 -23.81
CA ILE A 49 74.15 -59.63 -25.17
C ILE A 49 73.41 -58.66 -26.09
N ASN A 50 73.82 -58.52 -27.34
CA ASN A 50 73.01 -57.86 -28.36
C ASN A 50 72.93 -58.69 -29.64
N TYR A 51 71.88 -58.47 -30.42
CA TYR A 51 71.83 -58.91 -31.81
C TYR A 51 71.74 -57.70 -32.74
N ASN A 52 72.27 -57.86 -33.95
CA ASN A 52 72.24 -56.82 -34.98
C ASN A 52 71.00 -57.01 -35.88
N PRO A 53 70.05 -56.05 -35.87
CA PRO A 53 68.84 -56.14 -36.69
C PRO A 53 69.09 -56.14 -38.20
N GLU A 54 70.08 -55.39 -38.69
CA GLU A 54 70.43 -55.35 -40.12
C GLU A 54 70.86 -56.73 -40.61
N LEU A 55 71.70 -57.43 -39.83
CA LEU A 55 72.12 -58.80 -40.16
C LEU A 55 70.97 -59.81 -40.01
N THR A 56 70.05 -59.55 -39.07
CA THR A 56 68.89 -60.41 -38.81
C THR A 56 67.80 -60.23 -39.89
N ALA A 57 67.77 -59.10 -40.60
CA ALA A 57 66.80 -58.82 -41.67
C ALA A 57 66.78 -59.92 -42.74
N ARG A 58 67.95 -60.49 -43.08
CA ARG A 58 68.05 -61.62 -44.02
C ARG A 58 67.36 -62.89 -43.51
N GLN A 59 67.40 -63.15 -42.20
CA GLN A 59 66.67 -64.27 -41.57
C GLN A 59 65.15 -64.06 -41.55
N ALA A 60 64.68 -62.83 -41.75
CA ALA A 60 63.27 -62.51 -41.92
C ALA A 60 62.84 -62.43 -43.40
N GLY A 61 63.75 -62.70 -44.34
CA GLY A 61 63.46 -62.74 -45.78
C GLY A 61 63.52 -61.38 -46.48
N PHE A 62 64.11 -60.36 -45.86
CA PHE A 62 64.34 -59.06 -46.51
C PHE A 62 65.71 -59.01 -47.20
N PRO A 63 65.84 -58.35 -48.37
CA PRO A 63 67.10 -58.24 -49.09
C PRO A 63 68.11 -57.37 -48.34
N MET A 64 69.40 -57.72 -48.44
CA MET A 64 70.48 -56.92 -47.90
C MET A 64 70.85 -55.80 -48.88
N VAL A 65 70.54 -54.55 -48.54
CA VAL A 65 70.67 -53.40 -49.46
C VAL A 65 72.01 -52.68 -49.30
N SER A 66 72.62 -52.72 -48.12
CA SER A 66 73.87 -52.01 -47.83
C SER A 66 74.76 -52.80 -46.88
N SER A 67 76.05 -52.49 -46.92
CA SER A 67 77.01 -52.96 -45.92
C SER A 67 76.63 -52.43 -44.53
N PRO A 68 76.65 -53.25 -43.47
CA PRO A 68 76.48 -52.77 -42.10
C PRO A 68 77.55 -51.75 -41.72
N VAL A 69 77.16 -50.75 -40.93
CA VAL A 69 78.09 -49.75 -40.39
C VAL A 69 78.96 -50.39 -39.30
N GLN A 70 80.26 -50.09 -39.27
CA GLN A 70 81.25 -50.70 -38.37
C GLN A 70 80.82 -50.64 -36.88
N GLU A 71 80.21 -49.53 -36.48
CA GLU A 71 79.71 -49.28 -35.12
C GLU A 71 78.69 -50.34 -34.65
N VAL A 72 77.87 -50.83 -35.58
CA VAL A 72 76.80 -51.83 -35.38
C VAL A 72 77.37 -53.26 -35.35
N LEU A 73 78.65 -53.45 -35.64
CA LEU A 73 79.35 -54.74 -35.56
C LEU A 73 79.99 -55.00 -34.20
N THR A 74 79.98 -54.01 -33.29
CA THR A 74 80.53 -54.16 -31.94
C THR A 74 79.56 -54.97 -31.07
N PRO A 75 79.94 -56.18 -30.61
CA PRO A 75 79.09 -56.95 -29.73
C PRO A 75 79.03 -56.29 -28.34
N LEU A 76 77.83 -56.26 -27.77
CA LEU A 76 77.64 -55.96 -26.36
C LEU A 76 77.79 -57.28 -25.61
N TRP A 77 78.74 -57.36 -24.68
CA TRP A 77 78.88 -58.49 -23.77
C TRP A 77 79.05 -57.96 -22.35
N ILE A 78 78.05 -58.22 -21.49
CA ILE A 78 78.10 -57.86 -20.07
C ILE A 78 77.88 -59.12 -19.25
N GLU A 79 78.81 -59.42 -18.35
CA GLU A 79 78.74 -60.59 -17.48
C GLU A 79 77.66 -60.44 -16.38
N GLY A 80 77.06 -61.56 -15.96
CA GLY A 80 75.80 -61.63 -15.23
C GLY A 80 75.64 -60.72 -14.01
N THR A 81 76.64 -60.62 -13.14
CA THR A 81 76.52 -59.77 -11.94
C THR A 81 76.49 -58.28 -12.28
N GLN A 82 77.12 -57.87 -13.38
CA GLN A 82 77.16 -56.48 -13.85
C GLN A 82 75.94 -56.12 -14.71
N ALA A 83 75.40 -57.08 -15.48
CA ALA A 83 74.22 -56.85 -16.31
C ALA A 83 72.94 -56.55 -15.50
N HIS A 84 72.89 -57.07 -14.26
CA HIS A 84 71.73 -56.93 -13.35
C HIS A 84 71.88 -55.84 -12.29
N ARG A 85 72.99 -55.10 -12.27
CA ARG A 85 73.22 -54.02 -11.29
C ARG A 85 73.69 -52.72 -11.96
N GLY A 86 73.49 -51.60 -11.26
CA GLY A 86 74.03 -50.31 -11.68
C GLY A 86 73.39 -49.71 -12.94
N GLU A 87 74.20 -48.98 -13.71
CA GLU A 87 73.76 -48.18 -14.85
C GLU A 87 73.34 -49.02 -16.07
N HIS A 88 74.06 -50.11 -16.36
CA HIS A 88 73.79 -50.99 -17.51
C HIS A 88 72.39 -51.60 -17.45
N HIS A 89 71.97 -52.14 -16.30
CA HIS A 89 70.62 -52.68 -16.11
C HIS A 89 69.54 -51.62 -16.37
N ARG A 90 69.72 -50.40 -15.84
CA ARG A 90 68.77 -49.29 -16.02
C ARG A 90 68.73 -48.82 -17.48
N LYS A 91 69.88 -48.75 -18.15
CA LYS A 91 69.98 -48.29 -19.54
C LYS A 91 69.33 -49.29 -20.50
N ILE A 92 69.58 -50.59 -20.34
CA ILE A 92 68.91 -51.64 -21.12
C ILE A 92 67.41 -51.62 -20.85
N ARG A 93 66.98 -51.55 -19.58
CA ARG A 93 65.54 -51.50 -19.25
C ARG A 93 64.84 -50.27 -19.83
N ARG A 94 65.48 -49.10 -19.81
CA ARG A 94 64.95 -47.87 -20.43
C ARG A 94 64.87 -48.00 -21.94
N ALA A 95 65.88 -48.58 -22.59
CA ALA A 95 65.88 -48.80 -24.03
C ALA A 95 64.69 -49.66 -24.49
N TRP A 96 64.35 -50.69 -23.72
CA TRP A 96 63.16 -51.53 -24.00
C TRP A 96 61.82 -50.81 -23.84
N ALA A 97 61.79 -49.61 -23.25
CA ALA A 97 60.59 -48.77 -23.26
C ALA A 97 60.42 -48.01 -24.59
N SER A 98 61.46 -47.90 -25.42
CA SER A 98 61.48 -47.19 -26.71
C SER A 98 61.92 -48.11 -27.85
N VAL A 99 61.12 -49.14 -28.10
CA VAL A 99 61.35 -50.09 -29.20
C VAL A 99 60.88 -49.49 -30.52
N VAL A 100 61.76 -49.42 -31.51
CA VAL A 100 61.41 -49.02 -32.88
C VAL A 100 61.21 -50.26 -33.73
N ARG A 101 60.04 -50.35 -34.36
CA ARG A 101 59.67 -51.42 -35.30
C ARG A 101 59.50 -50.83 -36.69
N GLN A 102 59.99 -51.54 -37.69
CA GLN A 102 59.90 -51.11 -39.08
C GLN A 102 59.42 -52.28 -39.94
N GLY A 103 58.43 -52.02 -40.79
CA GLY A 103 57.82 -53.02 -41.68
C GLY A 103 57.44 -52.46 -43.05
N ALA A 104 56.72 -51.34 -43.09
CA ALA A 104 56.16 -50.77 -44.32
C ALA A 104 57.18 -50.23 -45.34
N THR A 105 58.39 -49.89 -44.92
CA THR A 105 59.46 -49.38 -45.81
C THR A 105 60.31 -50.48 -46.45
N TRP A 106 60.16 -51.73 -46.00
CA TRP A 106 60.95 -52.85 -46.51
C TRP A 106 60.29 -53.40 -47.78
N ARG A 107 61.07 -53.52 -48.86
CA ARG A 107 60.60 -54.06 -50.15
C ARG A 107 60.04 -55.48 -49.99
N THR A 108 59.29 -55.96 -51.00
CA THR A 108 58.81 -57.34 -51.09
C THR A 108 59.91 -58.34 -50.68
N ARG A 109 59.56 -59.32 -49.83
CA ARG A 109 60.49 -60.34 -49.34
C ARG A 109 61.22 -60.97 -50.53
N SER A 110 62.54 -60.86 -50.54
CA SER A 110 63.39 -61.38 -51.61
C SER A 110 64.73 -61.83 -51.03
N CYS A 111 65.34 -62.83 -51.67
CA CYS A 111 66.61 -63.40 -51.22
C CYS A 111 67.83 -62.61 -51.74
N GLY A 112 67.61 -61.47 -52.41
CA GLY A 112 68.65 -60.71 -53.07
C GLY A 112 69.58 -59.96 -52.12
N ALA A 113 70.82 -59.76 -52.55
CA ALA A 113 71.80 -58.92 -51.90
C ALA A 113 72.37 -57.92 -52.90
N SER A 114 72.61 -56.69 -52.45
CA SER A 114 73.26 -55.67 -53.27
C SER A 114 74.72 -56.03 -53.57
N PRO A 115 75.30 -55.57 -54.70
CA PRO A 115 76.71 -55.74 -54.99
C PRO A 115 77.62 -55.23 -53.86
N GLU A 116 77.25 -54.13 -53.22
CA GLU A 116 78.00 -53.52 -52.13
C GLU A 116 78.04 -54.43 -50.89
N TYR A 117 76.92 -55.06 -50.55
CA TYR A 117 76.87 -56.02 -49.44
C TYR A 117 77.65 -57.30 -49.75
N ARG A 118 77.60 -57.80 -50.99
CA ARG A 118 78.37 -58.97 -51.42
C ARG A 118 79.88 -58.73 -51.32
N ALA A 119 80.36 -57.58 -51.79
CA ALA A 119 81.77 -57.19 -51.68
C ALA A 119 82.23 -57.08 -50.22
N TRP A 120 81.41 -56.50 -49.34
CA TRP A 120 81.69 -56.44 -47.90
C TRP A 120 81.77 -57.85 -47.28
N LEU A 121 80.86 -58.75 -47.65
CA LEU A 121 80.84 -60.12 -47.14
C LEU A 121 82.11 -60.88 -47.55
N GLU A 122 82.53 -60.74 -48.82
CA GLU A 122 83.77 -61.32 -49.33
C GLU A 122 85.00 -60.84 -48.55
N GLN A 123 85.11 -59.53 -48.30
CA GLN A 123 86.19 -58.95 -47.49
C GLN A 123 86.19 -59.52 -46.06
N ARG A 124 85.01 -59.65 -45.44
CA ARG A 124 84.89 -60.15 -44.07
C ARG A 124 85.25 -61.63 -43.95
N VAL A 125 84.88 -62.44 -44.95
CA VAL A 125 85.25 -63.85 -45.05
C VAL A 125 86.77 -64.01 -45.12
N HIS A 126 87.45 -63.14 -45.87
CA HIS A 126 88.92 -63.11 -45.92
C HIS A 126 89.54 -62.74 -44.58
N LEU A 127 88.97 -61.74 -43.88
CA LEU A 127 89.46 -61.29 -42.56
C LEU A 127 89.32 -62.35 -41.46
N VAL A 128 88.24 -63.15 -41.47
CA VAL A 128 87.96 -64.16 -40.43
C VAL A 128 88.63 -65.50 -40.74
N GLY A 129 89.27 -65.64 -41.91
CA GLY A 129 89.98 -66.87 -42.30
C GLY A 129 89.05 -68.05 -42.57
N LEU A 130 87.81 -67.79 -42.99
CA LEU A 130 86.87 -68.86 -43.36
C LEU A 130 87.23 -69.43 -44.74
N PRO A 131 87.23 -70.76 -44.92
CA PRO A 131 87.53 -71.40 -46.20
C PRO A 131 86.35 -71.21 -47.17
N TRP A 132 86.26 -70.05 -47.81
CA TRP A 132 85.27 -69.78 -48.84
C TRP A 132 85.91 -69.97 -50.22
N GLY A 133 85.50 -71.02 -50.92
CA GLY A 133 85.95 -71.32 -52.27
C GLY A 133 85.41 -70.29 -53.27
N SER A 134 86.25 -69.84 -54.19
CA SER A 134 85.93 -68.88 -55.24
C SER A 134 84.87 -69.44 -56.20
N ILE A 135 83.60 -69.11 -56.03
CA ILE A 135 82.53 -69.43 -56.99
C ILE A 135 82.56 -68.36 -58.08
N GLN A 136 83.17 -68.68 -59.22
CA GLN A 136 83.13 -67.86 -60.42
C GLN A 136 81.70 -67.84 -60.98
N HIS A 137 81.02 -66.68 -60.89
CA HIS A 137 79.82 -66.42 -61.68
C HIS A 137 80.25 -65.94 -63.07
N GLN A 138 80.05 -66.81 -64.07
CA GLN A 138 80.33 -66.54 -65.47
C GLN A 138 78.98 -66.30 -66.19
N ASP A 139 78.54 -65.05 -66.31
CA ASP A 139 77.36 -64.69 -67.11
C ASP A 139 77.81 -64.14 -68.45
N GLN A 140 77.92 -65.02 -69.45
CA GLN A 140 78.20 -64.71 -70.86
C GLN A 140 76.94 -64.34 -71.66
N ALA A 141 75.87 -63.84 -71.02
CA ALA A 141 74.59 -63.58 -71.66
C ALA A 141 74.20 -62.10 -71.71
N THR A 142 75.17 -61.17 -71.71
CA THR A 142 74.90 -59.72 -71.69
C THR A 142 75.24 -59.01 -73.01
N GLN A 143 75.76 -59.72 -74.02
CA GLN A 143 76.30 -59.08 -75.24
C GLN A 143 75.41 -59.19 -76.49
N VAL A 144 74.18 -59.69 -76.37
CA VAL A 144 73.25 -59.86 -77.51
C VAL A 144 72.01 -58.94 -77.43
N TYR A 145 71.84 -58.18 -76.34
CA TYR A 145 70.66 -57.32 -76.13
C TYR A 145 70.82 -55.84 -76.57
N GLU A 146 72.06 -55.35 -76.81
CA GLU A 146 72.30 -53.92 -77.05
C GLU A 146 71.84 -53.39 -78.42
N ILE A 147 71.54 -54.25 -79.41
CA ILE A 147 71.16 -53.80 -80.77
C ILE A 147 69.63 -53.81 -80.99
N GLN A 148 68.85 -54.48 -80.13
CA GLN A 148 67.37 -54.46 -80.18
C GLN A 148 66.75 -53.37 -79.29
N GLU A 149 67.52 -52.80 -78.36
CA GLU A 149 67.11 -51.71 -77.47
C GLU A 149 66.92 -50.38 -78.20
N THR A 150 67.73 -50.05 -79.22
CA THR A 150 67.67 -48.71 -79.86
C THR A 150 66.38 -48.43 -80.62
N LEU A 151 65.76 -49.44 -81.26
CA LEU A 151 64.47 -49.30 -81.94
C LEU A 151 63.26 -49.32 -80.97
N GLN A 152 63.37 -50.00 -79.82
CA GLN A 152 62.34 -49.93 -78.77
C GLN A 152 62.46 -48.63 -77.95
N VAL A 153 63.65 -48.08 -77.79
CA VAL A 153 63.89 -46.82 -77.07
C VAL A 153 63.26 -45.62 -77.77
N GLU A 154 63.30 -45.54 -79.11
CA GLU A 154 62.62 -44.47 -79.86
C GLU A 154 61.09 -44.55 -79.73
N ALA A 155 60.50 -45.76 -79.84
CA ALA A 155 59.06 -45.96 -79.65
C ALA A 155 58.63 -45.65 -78.20
N LEU A 156 59.44 -46.06 -77.21
CA LEU A 156 59.21 -45.77 -75.81
C LEU A 156 59.39 -44.27 -75.51
N GLN A 157 60.35 -43.57 -76.13
CA GLN A 157 60.51 -42.12 -76.03
C GLN A 157 59.29 -41.37 -76.58
N GLY A 158 58.74 -41.79 -77.72
CA GLY A 158 57.50 -41.23 -78.26
C GLY A 158 56.33 -41.37 -77.29
N THR A 159 56.14 -42.57 -76.72
CA THR A 159 55.10 -42.79 -75.69
C THR A 159 55.38 -42.02 -74.39
N LEU A 160 56.65 -41.81 -74.03
CA LEU A 160 57.03 -41.06 -72.83
C LEU A 160 56.71 -39.56 -73.01
N GLU A 161 57.03 -38.98 -74.17
CA GLU A 161 56.69 -37.59 -74.48
C GLU A 161 55.17 -37.40 -74.58
N GLN A 162 54.45 -38.35 -75.17
CA GLN A 162 52.98 -38.34 -75.15
C GLN A 162 52.45 -38.38 -73.70
N MET A 163 52.91 -39.29 -72.86
CA MET A 163 52.50 -39.36 -71.44
C MET A 163 52.88 -38.10 -70.66
N LYS A 164 53.99 -37.42 -70.95
CA LYS A 164 54.35 -36.13 -70.33
C LYS A 164 53.37 -35.03 -70.74
N THR A 165 52.98 -34.96 -72.02
CA THR A 165 51.99 -33.97 -72.47
C THR A 165 50.61 -34.24 -71.87
N GLU A 166 50.17 -35.50 -71.83
CA GLU A 166 48.93 -35.92 -71.17
C GLU A 166 48.97 -35.62 -69.67
N GLN A 167 50.07 -35.94 -68.97
CA GLN A 167 50.28 -35.58 -67.58
C GLN A 167 50.19 -34.06 -67.36
N GLY A 168 50.78 -33.26 -68.25
CA GLY A 168 50.69 -31.80 -68.20
C GLY A 168 49.26 -31.28 -68.41
N THR A 169 48.48 -31.91 -69.29
CA THR A 169 47.06 -31.56 -69.50
C THR A 169 46.18 -31.97 -68.32
N LEU A 170 46.39 -33.17 -67.76
CA LEU A 170 45.68 -33.66 -66.59
C LEU A 170 46.01 -32.83 -65.34
N LYS A 171 47.27 -32.42 -65.16
CA LYS A 171 47.67 -31.53 -64.08
C LYS A 171 46.94 -30.18 -64.15
N ARG A 172 46.87 -29.57 -65.34
CA ARG A 172 46.09 -28.33 -65.55
C ARG A 172 44.61 -28.53 -65.24
N LYS A 173 44.00 -29.62 -65.75
CA LYS A 173 42.60 -29.96 -65.46
C LYS A 173 42.35 -30.16 -63.96
N LEU A 174 43.27 -30.83 -63.25
CA LEU A 174 43.18 -31.04 -61.81
C LEU A 174 43.27 -29.73 -61.03
N GLU A 175 44.19 -28.83 -61.41
CA GLU A 175 44.29 -27.49 -60.81
C GLU A 175 43.02 -26.67 -61.03
N THR A 176 42.46 -26.69 -62.25
CA THR A 176 41.18 -26.02 -62.55
C THR A 176 40.05 -26.58 -61.71
N ALA A 177 39.90 -27.91 -61.64
CA ALA A 177 38.85 -28.57 -60.85
C ALA A 177 38.99 -28.27 -59.34
N LEU A 178 40.22 -28.19 -58.82
CA LEU A 178 40.46 -27.83 -57.42
C LEU A 178 40.07 -26.36 -57.14
N GLU A 179 40.34 -25.44 -58.05
CA GLU A 179 39.96 -24.03 -57.86
C GLU A 179 38.44 -23.82 -58.00
N GLU A 180 37.79 -24.52 -58.93
CA GLU A 180 36.32 -24.56 -59.04
C GLU A 180 35.68 -25.10 -57.77
N ALA A 181 36.18 -26.23 -57.24
CA ALA A 181 35.69 -26.80 -55.97
C ALA A 181 35.89 -25.84 -54.79
N ARG A 182 37.00 -25.09 -54.75
CA ARG A 182 37.21 -24.05 -53.73
C ARG A 182 36.24 -22.88 -53.89
N GLN A 183 35.99 -22.46 -55.12
CA GLN A 183 35.06 -21.36 -55.41
C GLN A 183 33.61 -21.75 -55.08
N GLU A 184 33.19 -22.97 -55.42
CA GLU A 184 31.89 -23.51 -55.05
C GLU A 184 31.72 -23.58 -53.52
N ARG A 185 32.76 -24.05 -52.81
CA ARG A 185 32.75 -24.07 -51.33
C ARG A 185 32.59 -22.67 -50.74
N ARG A 186 33.34 -21.69 -51.26
CA ARG A 186 33.22 -20.27 -50.84
C ARG A 186 31.80 -19.75 -51.05
N LEU A 187 31.20 -20.00 -52.21
CA LEU A 187 29.83 -19.57 -52.51
C LEU A 187 28.80 -20.28 -51.63
N SER A 188 28.96 -21.58 -51.38
CA SER A 188 28.11 -22.36 -50.48
C SER A 188 28.19 -21.84 -49.03
N ASP A 189 29.39 -21.51 -48.56
CA ASP A 189 29.60 -20.95 -47.23
C ASP A 189 28.99 -19.55 -47.10
N GLU A 190 29.11 -18.70 -48.13
CA GLU A 190 28.45 -17.39 -48.18
C GLU A 190 26.93 -17.51 -48.18
N PHE A 191 26.36 -18.42 -48.98
CA PHE A 191 24.92 -18.67 -49.02
C PHE A 191 24.43 -19.17 -47.67
N SER A 192 25.13 -20.14 -47.07
CA SER A 192 24.83 -20.66 -45.73
C SER A 192 24.94 -19.59 -44.65
N ARG A 193 25.89 -18.65 -44.77
CA ARG A 193 26.01 -17.50 -43.86
C ARG A 193 24.83 -16.55 -44.02
N LYS A 194 24.45 -16.20 -45.25
CA LYS A 194 23.29 -15.34 -45.53
C LYS A 194 21.99 -15.97 -45.04
N ALA A 195 21.77 -17.26 -45.29
CA ALA A 195 20.59 -17.99 -44.82
C ALA A 195 20.49 -18.01 -43.29
N ARG A 196 21.63 -18.19 -42.58
CA ARG A 196 21.67 -18.10 -41.11
C ARG A 196 21.31 -16.70 -40.61
N ALA A 197 21.91 -15.66 -41.20
CA ALA A 197 21.61 -14.27 -40.84
C ALA A 197 20.14 -13.91 -41.10
N GLU A 198 19.55 -14.36 -42.20
CA GLU A 198 18.13 -14.17 -42.49
C GLU A 198 17.23 -14.88 -41.47
N LYS A 199 17.54 -16.15 -41.14
CA LYS A 199 16.80 -16.92 -40.14
C LYS A 199 16.86 -16.24 -38.77
N GLU A 200 18.02 -15.73 -38.37
CA GLU A 200 18.19 -14.96 -37.14
C GLU A 200 17.39 -13.64 -37.19
N GLY A 201 17.41 -12.93 -38.32
CA GLY A 201 16.60 -11.74 -38.54
C GLY A 201 15.11 -12.02 -38.39
N ARG A 202 14.60 -13.10 -39.01
CA ARG A 202 13.20 -13.54 -38.89
C ARG A 202 12.83 -13.89 -37.45
N LEU A 203 13.72 -14.54 -36.70
CA LEU A 203 13.52 -14.85 -35.28
C LEU A 203 13.42 -13.58 -34.43
N LYS A 204 14.32 -12.61 -34.66
CA LYS A 204 14.29 -11.31 -33.96
C LYS A 204 12.99 -10.56 -34.24
N ILE A 205 12.59 -10.47 -35.51
CA ILE A 205 11.31 -9.86 -35.89
C ILE A 205 10.13 -10.58 -35.21
N GLY A 206 10.13 -11.92 -35.20
CA GLY A 206 9.11 -12.71 -34.51
C GLY A 206 9.05 -12.45 -33.00
N GLN A 207 10.20 -12.23 -32.34
CA GLN A 207 10.26 -11.84 -30.92
C GLN A 207 9.67 -10.45 -30.69
N PHE A 208 10.01 -9.47 -31.52
CA PHE A 208 9.45 -8.12 -31.43
C PHE A 208 7.93 -8.11 -31.64
N LEU A 209 7.43 -8.84 -32.63
CA LEU A 209 5.99 -8.94 -32.89
C LEU A 209 5.25 -9.58 -31.69
N LYS A 210 5.83 -10.60 -31.06
CA LYS A 210 5.26 -11.20 -29.83
C LYS A 210 5.22 -10.21 -28.67
N ALA A 211 6.28 -9.41 -28.49
CA ALA A 211 6.33 -8.40 -27.44
C ALA A 211 5.26 -7.32 -27.65
N VAL A 212 5.09 -6.84 -28.89
CA VAL A 212 4.06 -5.86 -29.26
C VAL A 212 2.65 -6.42 -29.06
N ASP A 213 2.42 -7.68 -29.45
CA ASP A 213 1.11 -8.32 -29.25
C ASP A 213 0.77 -8.49 -27.77
N GLN A 214 1.76 -8.84 -26.95
CA GLN A 214 1.61 -8.91 -25.50
C GLN A 214 1.30 -7.54 -24.89
N GLU A 215 1.98 -6.48 -25.32
CA GLU A 215 1.72 -5.11 -24.89
C GLU A 215 0.31 -4.66 -25.27
N MET A 216 -0.11 -4.89 -26.51
CA MET A 216 -1.47 -4.57 -26.95
C MET A 216 -2.54 -5.35 -26.18
N CYS A 217 -2.30 -6.62 -25.87
CA CYS A 217 -3.19 -7.41 -25.03
C CYS A 217 -3.31 -6.81 -23.62
N SER A 218 -2.20 -6.44 -23.00
CA SER A 218 -2.19 -5.77 -21.70
C SER A 218 -2.94 -4.44 -21.73
N SER A 219 -2.67 -3.58 -22.72
CA SER A 219 -3.36 -2.29 -22.85
C SER A 219 -4.86 -2.43 -23.11
N ARG A 220 -5.31 -3.48 -23.81
CA ARG A 220 -6.74 -3.78 -23.95
C ARG A 220 -7.35 -4.18 -22.62
N ALA A 221 -6.68 -5.07 -21.87
CA ALA A 221 -7.15 -5.48 -20.55
C ALA A 221 -7.26 -4.29 -19.57
N GLU A 222 -6.26 -3.38 -19.58
CA GLU A 222 -6.30 -2.14 -18.79
C GLU A 222 -7.46 -1.24 -19.20
N ARG A 223 -7.67 -1.04 -20.51
CA ARG A 223 -8.78 -0.21 -21.00
C ARG A 223 -10.14 -0.83 -20.61
N ASP A 224 -10.29 -2.13 -20.76
CA ASP A 224 -11.54 -2.83 -20.42
C ASP A 224 -11.79 -2.73 -18.90
N GLN A 225 -10.75 -2.83 -18.07
CA GLN A 225 -10.82 -2.56 -16.63
C GLN A 225 -11.24 -1.12 -16.31
N LEU A 226 -10.67 -0.12 -16.98
CA LEU A 226 -11.03 1.29 -16.79
C LEU A 226 -12.49 1.57 -17.19
N VAL A 227 -13.04 0.87 -18.18
CA VAL A 227 -14.45 1.00 -18.55
C VAL A 227 -15.34 0.48 -17.43
N VAL A 228 -15.02 -0.68 -16.84
CA VAL A 228 -15.77 -1.23 -15.70
C VAL A 228 -15.71 -0.29 -14.49
N GLU A 229 -14.53 0.23 -14.17
CA GLU A 229 -14.37 1.20 -13.07
C GLU A 229 -15.15 2.50 -13.33
N LYS A 230 -15.15 2.98 -14.57
CA LYS A 230 -15.95 4.15 -14.97
C LYS A 230 -17.44 3.90 -14.78
N GLU A 231 -17.96 2.75 -15.23
CA GLU A 231 -19.38 2.39 -15.07
C GLU A 231 -19.77 2.31 -13.59
N GLN A 232 -18.93 1.72 -12.74
CA GLN A 232 -19.14 1.70 -11.28
C GLN A 232 -19.15 3.11 -10.68
N LEU A 233 -18.22 3.97 -11.10
CA LEU A 233 -18.20 5.37 -10.66
C LEU A 233 -19.45 6.12 -11.13
N GLU A 234 -19.93 5.91 -12.35
CA GLU A 234 -21.16 6.51 -12.85
C GLU A 234 -22.38 6.04 -12.03
N GLU A 235 -22.47 4.76 -11.68
CA GLU A 235 -23.52 4.23 -10.80
C GLU A 235 -23.47 4.87 -9.40
N THR A 236 -22.29 4.94 -8.78
CA THR A 236 -22.15 5.59 -7.46
C THR A 236 -22.51 7.08 -7.51
N VAL A 237 -22.14 7.79 -8.57
CA VAL A 237 -22.53 9.20 -8.76
C VAL A 237 -24.05 9.33 -8.90
N MET A 238 -24.71 8.44 -9.63
CA MET A 238 -26.17 8.45 -9.77
C MET A 238 -26.88 8.19 -8.44
N THR A 239 -26.40 7.23 -7.64
CA THR A 239 -26.96 6.95 -6.31
C THR A 239 -26.76 8.14 -5.36
N LEU A 240 -25.60 8.79 -5.38
CA LEU A 240 -25.33 9.99 -4.58
C LEU A 240 -26.22 11.16 -4.99
N LYS A 241 -26.38 11.41 -6.30
CA LYS A 241 -27.29 12.45 -6.80
C LYS A 241 -28.72 12.25 -6.33
N THR A 242 -29.21 11.02 -6.34
CA THR A 242 -30.56 10.69 -5.85
C THR A 242 -30.70 11.03 -4.37
N ARG A 243 -29.71 10.65 -3.55
CA ARG A 243 -29.70 10.96 -2.11
C ARG A 243 -29.59 12.44 -1.81
N ASP A 244 -28.89 13.20 -2.65
CA ASP A 244 -28.78 14.65 -2.48
C ASP A 244 -30.10 15.34 -2.79
N VAL A 245 -30.83 14.90 -3.82
CA VAL A 245 -32.22 15.37 -4.08
C VAL A 245 -33.13 15.05 -2.90
N GLU A 246 -33.09 13.82 -2.35
CA GLU A 246 -33.87 13.45 -1.16
C GLU A 246 -33.58 14.37 0.04
N ARG A 247 -32.29 14.68 0.29
CA ARG A 247 -31.90 15.62 1.35
C ARG A 247 -32.33 17.05 1.08
N GLU A 248 -32.29 17.48 -0.17
CA GLU A 248 -32.80 18.79 -0.56
C GLU A 248 -34.31 18.87 -0.29
N ASP A 249 -35.09 17.85 -0.63
CA ASP A 249 -36.52 17.78 -0.34
C ASP A 249 -36.79 17.79 1.18
N GLU A 250 -36.04 17.01 1.96
CA GLU A 250 -36.11 17.04 3.44
C GLU A 250 -35.82 18.44 4.00
N MET A 251 -34.78 19.11 3.48
CA MET A 251 -34.42 20.47 3.88
C MET A 251 -35.49 21.49 3.50
N HIS A 252 -36.15 21.35 2.34
CA HIS A 252 -37.29 22.19 1.97
C HIS A 252 -38.45 21.99 2.94
N GLY A 253 -38.81 20.74 3.24
CA GLY A 253 -39.87 20.43 4.22
C GLY A 253 -39.57 20.97 5.62
N LEU A 254 -38.30 20.94 6.06
CA LEU A 254 -37.90 21.55 7.33
C LEU A 254 -38.02 23.07 7.31
N ARG A 255 -37.64 23.74 6.20
CA ARG A 255 -37.79 25.21 6.07
C ARG A 255 -39.25 25.64 6.15
N GLU A 256 -40.16 24.91 5.50
CA GLU A 256 -41.60 25.19 5.58
C GLU A 256 -42.12 25.05 7.01
N ARG A 257 -41.71 24.00 7.73
CA ARG A 257 -42.07 23.82 9.14
C ARG A 257 -41.56 24.93 10.04
N VAL A 258 -40.34 25.42 9.79
CA VAL A 258 -39.79 26.56 10.54
C VAL A 258 -40.62 27.81 10.29
N LEU A 259 -41.00 28.11 9.04
CA LEU A 259 -41.85 29.25 8.72
C LEU A 259 -43.21 29.16 9.42
N LEU A 260 -43.85 27.99 9.41
CA LEU A 260 -45.12 27.77 10.12
C LEU A 260 -44.97 28.03 11.63
N LEU A 261 -43.91 27.50 12.25
CA LEU A 261 -43.65 27.72 13.67
C LEU A 261 -43.35 29.19 13.99
N GLU A 262 -42.68 29.92 13.10
CA GLU A 262 -42.46 31.36 13.26
C GLU A 262 -43.77 32.16 13.19
N GLU A 263 -44.70 31.78 12.31
CA GLU A 263 -46.03 32.38 12.24
C GLU A 263 -46.85 32.08 13.49
N GLU A 264 -46.87 30.84 13.95
CA GLU A 264 -47.53 30.43 15.21
C GLU A 264 -46.95 31.20 16.41
N LEU A 265 -45.63 31.36 16.47
CA LEU A 265 -44.96 32.12 17.53
C LEU A 265 -45.38 33.60 17.50
N LYS A 266 -45.43 34.22 16.33
CA LYS A 266 -45.91 35.61 16.16
C LYS A 266 -47.37 35.75 16.59
N ALA A 267 -48.24 34.81 16.21
CA ALA A 267 -49.64 34.81 16.62
C ALA A 267 -49.80 34.66 18.14
N ALA A 268 -49.03 33.75 18.76
CA ALA A 268 -49.02 33.57 20.21
C ALA A 268 -48.52 34.82 20.95
N GLN A 269 -47.49 35.49 20.43
CA GLN A 269 -47.00 36.77 20.97
C GLN A 269 -48.08 37.85 20.92
N LEU A 270 -48.74 38.03 19.77
CA LEU A 270 -49.84 39.00 19.63
C LEU A 270 -51.00 38.70 20.60
N SER A 271 -51.38 37.43 20.75
CA SER A 271 -52.41 37.03 21.70
C SER A 271 -52.01 37.33 23.15
N ARG A 272 -50.75 37.06 23.52
CA ARG A 272 -50.25 37.36 24.87
C ARG A 272 -50.28 38.86 25.15
N ASP A 273 -49.80 39.66 24.22
CA ASP A 273 -49.74 41.11 24.36
C ASP A 273 -51.16 41.71 24.44
N HIS A 274 -52.12 41.16 23.67
CA HIS A 274 -53.53 41.52 23.80
C HIS A 274 -54.08 41.25 25.20
N LEU A 275 -53.84 40.05 25.76
CA LEU A 275 -54.26 39.71 27.13
C LEU A 275 -53.59 40.59 28.18
N GLN A 276 -52.32 40.95 27.98
CA GLN A 276 -51.60 41.84 28.89
C GLN A 276 -52.17 43.26 28.86
N ASN A 277 -52.53 43.76 27.68
CA ASN A 277 -53.20 45.05 27.52
C ASN A 277 -54.60 45.03 28.16
N GLN A 278 -55.37 43.96 27.97
CA GLN A 278 -56.65 43.78 28.65
C GLN A 278 -56.50 43.80 30.17
N ARG A 279 -55.51 43.08 30.71
CA ARG A 279 -55.19 43.09 32.15
C ARG A 279 -54.81 44.49 32.64
N GLY A 280 -53.99 45.22 31.88
CA GLY A 280 -53.62 46.60 32.19
C GLY A 280 -54.83 47.53 32.24
N SER A 281 -55.71 47.44 31.24
CA SER A 281 -56.97 48.21 31.21
C SER A 281 -57.89 47.86 32.39
N GLY A 282 -58.04 46.57 32.72
CA GLY A 282 -58.82 46.12 33.87
C GLY A 282 -58.25 46.62 35.20
N LEU A 283 -56.93 46.59 35.38
CA LEU A 283 -56.27 47.16 36.58
C LEU A 283 -56.50 48.66 36.70
N LEU A 284 -56.42 49.40 35.59
CA LEU A 284 -56.69 50.85 35.59
C LEU A 284 -58.13 51.15 36.04
N ALA A 285 -59.12 50.42 35.50
CA ALA A 285 -60.52 50.56 35.89
C ALA A 285 -60.75 50.27 37.39
N LEU A 286 -60.05 49.28 37.95
CA LEU A 286 -60.09 48.99 39.39
C LEU A 286 -59.47 50.11 40.23
N VAL A 287 -58.36 50.71 39.78
CA VAL A 287 -57.73 51.86 40.47
C VAL A 287 -58.67 53.06 40.47
N GLU A 288 -59.32 53.36 39.33
CA GLU A 288 -60.31 54.44 39.24
C GLU A 288 -61.52 54.18 40.16
N ALA A 289 -62.04 52.95 40.16
CA ALA A 289 -63.14 52.56 41.05
C ALA A 289 -62.77 52.70 42.52
N ARG A 290 -61.55 52.29 42.90
CA ARG A 290 -61.02 52.49 44.26
C ARG A 290 -60.92 53.97 44.62
N GLY A 291 -60.43 54.81 43.71
CA GLY A 291 -60.40 56.26 43.90
C GLY A 291 -61.78 56.84 44.17
N LYS A 292 -62.80 56.41 43.42
CA LYS A 292 -64.21 56.81 43.66
C LYS A 292 -64.73 56.34 45.02
N ILE A 293 -64.35 55.14 45.47
CA ILE A 293 -64.72 54.63 46.80
C ILE A 293 -64.07 55.47 47.91
N ASP A 294 -62.79 55.82 47.76
CA ASP A 294 -62.07 56.63 48.74
C ASP A 294 -62.61 58.08 48.79
N GLU A 295 -63.00 58.63 47.65
CA GLU A 295 -63.72 59.92 47.56
C GLU A 295 -65.09 59.85 48.26
N ALA A 296 -65.91 58.85 47.95
CA ALA A 296 -67.21 58.65 48.60
C ALA A 296 -67.07 58.42 50.12
N ARG A 297 -66.01 57.72 50.56
CA ARG A 297 -65.69 57.56 51.99
C ARG A 297 -65.37 58.91 52.63
N SER A 298 -64.61 59.76 51.96
CA SER A 298 -64.27 61.09 52.44
C SER A 298 -65.51 61.98 52.57
N GLN A 299 -66.41 61.92 51.57
CA GLN A 299 -67.71 62.61 51.62
C GLN A 299 -68.61 62.09 52.75
N LEU A 300 -68.65 60.78 52.97
CA LEU A 300 -69.39 60.18 54.10
C LEU A 300 -68.83 60.63 55.46
N GLU A 301 -67.51 60.69 55.63
CA GLU A 301 -66.91 61.19 56.87
C GLU A 301 -67.21 62.68 57.10
N GLU A 302 -67.22 63.50 56.05
CA GLU A 302 -67.61 64.90 56.18
C GLU A 302 -69.09 65.03 56.55
N LEU A 303 -69.98 64.27 55.89
CA LEU A 303 -71.40 64.24 56.26
C LEU A 303 -71.60 63.79 57.72
N LYS A 304 -70.87 62.78 58.20
CA LYS A 304 -70.91 62.37 59.61
C LYS A 304 -70.51 63.50 60.55
N ARG A 305 -69.44 64.25 60.25
CA ARG A 305 -69.03 65.42 61.04
C ARG A 305 -70.11 66.49 61.08
N THR A 306 -70.72 66.79 59.93
CA THR A 306 -71.82 67.77 59.88
C THR A 306 -73.04 67.31 60.68
N LEU A 307 -73.40 66.03 60.58
CA LEU A 307 -74.50 65.45 61.34
C LEU A 307 -74.25 65.53 62.85
N GLU A 308 -73.04 65.20 63.30
CA GLU A 308 -72.71 65.29 64.73
C GLU A 308 -72.73 66.75 65.22
N SER A 309 -72.26 67.69 64.40
CA SER A 309 -72.38 69.12 64.71
C SER A 309 -73.83 69.58 64.82
N TRP A 310 -74.70 69.14 63.90
CA TRP A 310 -76.14 69.43 63.96
C TRP A 310 -76.82 68.83 65.18
N LYS A 311 -76.47 67.59 65.51
CA LYS A 311 -76.95 66.91 66.71
C LYS A 311 -76.55 67.67 67.98
N GLN A 312 -75.30 68.13 68.06
CA GLN A 312 -74.84 68.96 69.18
C GLN A 312 -75.64 70.27 69.27
N ARG A 313 -75.84 70.98 68.15
CA ARG A 313 -76.65 72.21 68.14
C ARG A 313 -78.10 71.97 68.59
N CYS A 314 -78.71 70.86 68.17
CA CYS A 314 -80.06 70.52 68.60
C CYS A 314 -80.10 70.23 70.11
N GLN A 315 -79.07 69.57 70.64
CA GLN A 315 -78.93 69.35 72.08
C GLN A 315 -78.78 70.66 72.84
N ASP A 316 -77.91 71.57 72.38
CA ASP A 316 -77.71 72.88 73.00
C ASP A 316 -79.01 73.70 73.05
N ILE A 317 -79.81 73.66 71.96
CA ILE A 317 -81.13 74.33 71.91
C ILE A 317 -82.12 73.68 72.89
N ALA A 318 -82.13 72.34 72.98
CA ALA A 318 -83.00 71.63 73.91
C ALA A 318 -82.65 71.95 75.37
N ASP A 319 -81.36 71.98 75.70
CA ASP A 319 -80.86 72.32 77.03
C ASP A 319 -81.20 73.78 77.39
N GLU A 320 -81.01 74.73 76.46
CA GLU A 320 -81.40 76.13 76.64
C GLU A 320 -82.91 76.30 76.85
N ALA A 321 -83.73 75.59 76.06
CA ALA A 321 -85.18 75.59 76.24
C ALA A 321 -85.59 75.02 77.61
N GLU A 322 -84.91 73.97 78.08
CA GLU A 322 -85.16 73.40 79.41
C GLU A 322 -84.80 74.41 80.52
N ILE A 323 -83.68 75.13 80.38
CA ILE A 323 -83.29 76.21 81.31
C ILE A 323 -84.37 77.30 81.35
N GLN A 324 -84.85 77.75 80.18
CA GLN A 324 -85.89 78.78 80.09
C GLN A 324 -87.21 78.32 80.71
N VAL A 325 -87.63 77.08 80.47
CA VAL A 325 -88.85 76.51 81.08
C VAL A 325 -88.70 76.43 82.60
N ARG A 326 -87.54 76.00 83.12
CA ARG A 326 -87.27 75.98 84.57
C ARG A 326 -87.33 77.38 85.16
N ALA A 327 -86.71 78.37 84.53
CA ALA A 327 -86.77 79.77 84.95
C ALA A 327 -88.21 80.32 84.96
N ALA A 328 -88.95 80.11 83.87
CA ALA A 328 -90.35 80.52 83.78
C ALA A 328 -91.24 79.81 84.81
N THR A 329 -90.94 78.56 85.17
CA THR A 329 -91.66 77.81 86.20
C THR A 329 -91.43 78.41 87.59
N VAL A 330 -90.18 78.80 87.91
CA VAL A 330 -89.84 79.48 89.17
C VAL A 330 -90.52 80.85 89.23
N ASP A 331 -90.48 81.62 88.15
CA ASP A 331 -91.15 82.92 88.06
C ASP A 331 -92.68 82.78 88.20
N ALA A 332 -93.27 81.78 87.55
CA ALA A 332 -94.70 81.49 87.67
C ALA A 332 -95.08 81.13 89.11
N GLN A 333 -94.26 80.33 89.81
CA GLN A 333 -94.47 80.03 91.23
C GLN A 333 -94.34 81.28 92.11
N PHE A 334 -93.35 82.13 91.85
CA PHE A 334 -93.15 83.41 92.55
C PHE A 334 -94.37 84.33 92.39
N TRP A 335 -94.87 84.51 91.15
CA TRP A 335 -96.05 85.32 90.88
C TRP A 335 -97.33 84.70 91.45
N LYS A 336 -97.47 83.37 91.40
CA LYS A 336 -98.60 82.66 92.00
C LYS A 336 -98.65 82.87 93.51
N ASP A 337 -97.53 82.75 94.23
CA ASP A 337 -97.46 83.02 95.67
C ASP A 337 -97.83 84.47 96.02
N ARG A 338 -97.27 85.45 95.29
CA ARG A 338 -97.64 86.87 95.47
C ARG A 338 -99.10 87.15 95.19
N TYR A 339 -99.66 86.57 94.13
CA TYR A 339 -101.07 86.72 93.80
C TYR A 339 -101.96 86.12 94.90
N VAL A 340 -101.63 84.91 95.39
CA VAL A 340 -102.36 84.29 96.52
C VAL A 340 -102.29 85.17 97.78
N LYS A 341 -101.13 85.76 98.10
CA LYS A 341 -100.97 86.69 99.23
C LYS A 341 -101.78 87.97 99.05
N LEU A 342 -101.78 88.56 97.85
CA LEU A 342 -102.59 89.73 97.51
C LEU A 342 -104.08 89.43 97.58
N ALA A 343 -104.53 88.32 97.00
CA ALA A 343 -105.90 87.86 97.04
C ALA A 343 -106.37 87.59 98.48
N TRP A 344 -105.52 86.98 99.32
CA TRP A 344 -105.81 86.78 100.73
C TRP A 344 -105.98 88.09 101.50
N LEU A 345 -105.07 89.05 101.31
CA LEU A 345 -105.17 90.40 101.91
C LEU A 345 -106.46 91.13 101.47
N ALA A 346 -106.77 91.10 100.17
CA ALA A 346 -107.98 91.72 99.62
C ALA A 346 -109.25 91.08 100.20
N ASN A 347 -109.31 89.75 100.27
CA ASN A 347 -110.42 89.02 100.87
C ASN A 347 -110.56 89.30 102.38
N GLN A 348 -109.45 89.45 103.11
CA GLN A 348 -109.47 89.81 104.52
C GLN A 348 -109.97 91.25 104.74
N ALA A 349 -109.58 92.19 103.87
CA ALA A 349 -110.10 93.56 103.89
C ALA A 349 -111.61 93.56 103.61
N LEU A 350 -112.09 92.82 102.60
CA LEU A 350 -113.50 92.68 102.27
C LEU A 350 -114.36 92.13 103.43
N MET A 351 -113.81 91.26 104.28
CA MET A 351 -114.53 90.71 105.44
C MET A 351 -114.49 91.61 106.67
N SER A 352 -113.40 92.34 106.88
CA SER A 352 -113.19 93.15 108.09
C SER A 352 -113.81 94.55 107.97
N ILE A 353 -113.79 95.15 106.78
CA ILE A 353 -114.34 96.50 106.54
C ILE A 353 -115.85 96.56 106.89
N PRO A 354 -116.74 95.65 106.43
CA PRO A 354 -118.18 95.73 106.75
C PRO A 354 -118.51 95.49 108.22
N ARG A 355 -117.68 94.70 108.91
CA ARG A 355 -117.82 94.48 110.35
C ARG A 355 -117.47 95.74 111.13
N ARG A 356 -116.36 96.40 110.77
CA ARG A 356 -115.94 97.68 111.38
C ARG A 356 -116.90 98.81 111.03
N LEU A 357 -117.42 98.85 109.79
CA LEU A 357 -118.41 99.84 109.36
C LEU A 357 -119.72 99.72 110.15
N ARG A 358 -120.24 98.49 110.31
CA ARG A 358 -121.43 98.24 111.14
C ARG A 358 -121.22 98.55 112.62
N ALA A 359 -120.03 98.27 113.15
CA ALA A 359 -119.69 98.64 114.52
C ALA A 359 -119.69 100.16 114.70
N ALA A 360 -119.09 100.91 113.76
CA ALA A 360 -119.11 102.38 113.77
C ALA A 360 -120.53 102.95 113.62
N GLU A 361 -121.37 102.38 112.75
CA GLU A 361 -122.77 102.77 112.60
C GLU A 361 -123.59 102.49 113.86
N GLY A 362 -123.35 101.35 114.53
CA GLY A 362 -124.03 100.97 115.77
C GLY A 362 -123.66 101.84 116.99
N MET A 363 -122.55 102.58 116.92
CA MET A 363 -122.14 103.55 117.95
C MET A 363 -122.73 104.95 117.72
N MET A 364 -123.49 105.18 116.64
CA MET A 364 -124.11 106.48 116.35
C MET A 364 -125.39 106.67 117.15
N ASP A 365 -125.44 107.75 117.95
CA ASP A 365 -126.67 108.27 118.56
C ASP A 365 -127.35 109.20 117.53
N PRO A 366 -128.56 108.86 117.03
CA PRO A 366 -129.25 109.63 115.98
C PRO A 366 -129.50 111.10 116.33
N THR A 367 -129.45 111.45 117.62
CA THR A 367 -129.78 112.79 118.11
C THR A 367 -128.56 113.63 118.48
N LYS A 368 -127.35 113.05 118.49
CA LYS A 368 -126.11 113.72 118.95
C LYS A 368 -124.93 113.62 117.99
N THR A 369 -125.01 112.78 116.96
CA THR A 369 -123.87 112.55 116.07
C THR A 369 -123.73 113.69 115.04
N PRO A 370 -122.55 114.34 114.91
CA PRO A 370 -122.28 115.35 113.90
C PRO A 370 -122.52 114.85 112.47
N ARG A 371 -123.02 115.72 111.60
CA ARG A 371 -123.43 115.40 110.23
C ARG A 371 -122.28 114.88 109.38
N GLU A 372 -121.07 115.40 109.59
CA GLU A 372 -119.85 115.05 108.87
C GLU A 372 -119.46 113.57 109.08
N ILE A 373 -119.68 113.04 110.28
CA ILE A 373 -119.40 111.63 110.60
C ILE A 373 -120.37 110.71 109.87
N LYS A 374 -121.64 111.14 109.74
CA LYS A 374 -122.66 110.40 109.00
C LYS A 374 -122.34 110.36 107.50
N GLU A 375 -121.99 111.51 106.92
CA GLU A 375 -121.60 111.62 105.50
C GLU A 375 -120.35 110.79 105.19
N PHE A 376 -119.38 110.72 106.13
CA PHE A 376 -118.19 109.88 106.00
C PHE A 376 -118.53 108.38 105.97
N LEU A 377 -119.38 107.89 106.88
CA LEU A 377 -119.78 106.48 106.90
C LEU A 377 -120.61 106.09 105.67
N GLU A 378 -121.48 106.99 105.19
CA GLU A 378 -122.20 106.81 103.92
C GLU A 378 -121.23 106.72 102.73
N HIS A 379 -120.17 107.55 102.68
CA HIS A 379 -119.11 107.44 101.68
C HIS A 379 -118.35 106.11 101.76
N CYS A 380 -117.99 105.67 102.96
CA CYS A 380 -117.30 104.39 103.14
C CYS A 380 -118.18 103.20 102.74
N ARG A 381 -119.51 103.28 102.93
CA ARG A 381 -120.46 102.27 102.45
C ARG A 381 -120.54 102.28 100.92
N ALA A 382 -120.66 103.44 100.29
CA ALA A 382 -120.67 103.57 98.83
C ALA A 382 -119.39 103.01 98.19
N LEU A 383 -118.22 103.29 98.77
CA LEU A 383 -116.94 102.72 98.31
C LEU A 383 -116.89 101.20 98.49
N TYR A 384 -117.42 100.66 99.59
CA TYR A 384 -117.50 99.22 99.79
C TYR A 384 -118.40 98.55 98.74
N ASP A 385 -119.57 99.12 98.46
CA ASP A 385 -120.51 98.56 97.49
C ASP A 385 -119.91 98.56 96.07
N MET A 386 -119.15 99.60 95.69
CA MET A 386 -118.41 99.65 94.43
C MET A 386 -117.34 98.56 94.33
N VAL A 387 -116.53 98.37 95.38
CA VAL A 387 -115.50 97.31 95.40
C VAL A 387 -116.15 95.93 95.36
N LYS A 388 -117.30 95.74 96.03
CA LYS A 388 -118.05 94.49 96.00
C LYS A 388 -118.61 94.17 94.62
N GLU A 389 -119.08 95.15 93.86
CA GLU A 389 -119.49 94.96 92.45
C GLU A 389 -118.31 94.55 91.57
N LEU A 390 -117.15 95.18 91.73
CA LEU A 390 -115.92 94.82 91.00
C LEU A 390 -115.34 93.45 91.40
N SER A 391 -115.75 92.93 92.57
CA SER A 391 -115.35 91.62 93.10
C SER A 391 -116.32 90.50 92.72
N ALA A 392 -117.46 90.82 92.11
CA ALA A 392 -118.36 89.81 91.59
C ALA A 392 -117.68 89.12 90.38
N PRO A 393 -117.58 87.79 90.37
CA PRO A 393 -117.06 87.10 89.19
C PRO A 393 -117.95 87.42 87.97
N PRO A 394 -117.37 87.51 86.76
CA PRO A 394 -118.16 87.55 85.54
C PRO A 394 -119.03 86.30 85.38
#